data_AF-A0A2S9FEA1-F1
#
_entry.id   AF-A0A2S9FEA1-F1
#
_cell.length_a   1.000
_cell.length_b   1.000
_cell.length_c   1.000
_cell.angle_alpha   90.00
_cell.angle_beta   90.00
_cell.angle_gamma   90.00
#
_symmetry.space_group_name_H-M   'P 1'
#
loop_
_entity.id
_entity.type
_entity.pdbx_description
1 polymer ?
#
loop_
_entity_poly.entity_id
_entity_poly.type
_entity_poly.pdbx_seq_one_letter_code
_entity_poly.pdbx_strand_id
1 'polypeptide(L)' 'MTPIRITGARITPVAFADPPLLNTVGVHQPCALRAIIQLDTDAGLVGLGETYADTRHLVRLQAAA' A
#
# COMPACT_ATOMS: atom_id res chain seq x y z
N MET A 1 7.67 9.41 27.82
CA MET A 1 8.23 9.47 26.46
C MET A 1 7.46 10.50 25.66
N THR A 2 8.14 11.32 24.88
CA THR A 2 7.50 12.32 23.99
C THR A 2 6.75 11.59 22.87
N PRO A 3 5.56 12.05 22.44
CA PRO A 3 4.85 11.44 21.32
C PRO A 3 5.63 11.62 20.01
N ILE A 4 5.70 10.56 19.19
CA ILE A 4 6.30 10.57 17.86
C ILE A 4 5.30 11.16 16.86
N ARG A 5 5.75 12.06 15.99
CA ARG A 5 4.92 12.65 14.94
C ARG A 5 5.28 12.08 13.57
N ILE A 6 4.25 11.80 12.78
CA ILE A 6 4.39 11.49 11.36
C ILE A 6 4.71 12.80 10.63
N THR A 7 5.75 12.80 9.82
CA THR A 7 6.24 13.98 9.07
C THR A 7 6.05 13.84 7.56
N GLY A 8 5.79 12.63 7.07
CA GLY A 8 5.51 12.40 5.66
C GLY A 8 4.91 11.02 5.40
N ALA A 9 4.26 10.89 4.25
CA ALA A 9 3.72 9.64 3.74
C ALA A 9 4.06 9.48 2.25
N ARG A 10 4.49 8.28 1.86
CA ARG A 10 4.72 7.91 0.45
C ARG A 10 3.97 6.64 0.13
N ILE A 11 3.23 6.67 -0.97
CA ILE A 11 2.46 5.53 -1.47
C ILE A 11 3.15 4.99 -2.72
N THR A 12 3.62 3.75 -2.66
CA THR A 12 4.30 3.07 -3.78
C THR A 12 3.43 1.90 -4.25
N PRO A 13 2.73 2.03 -5.39
CA PRO A 13 2.05 0.90 -6.01
C PRO A 13 3.07 -0.14 -6.50
N VAL A 14 2.74 -1.42 -6.30
CA VAL A 14 3.54 -2.57 -6.68
C VAL A 14 2.64 -3.56 -7.40
N ALA A 15 3.12 -4.07 -8.53
CA ALA A 15 2.53 -5.20 -9.23
C ALA A 15 3.53 -6.35 -9.22
N PHE A 16 3.06 -7.57 -8.94
CA PHE A 16 3.86 -8.78 -9.05
C PHE A 16 3.06 -9.92 -9.68
N ALA A 17 3.77 -10.87 -10.26
CA ALA A 17 3.16 -11.99 -10.97
C ALA A 17 2.27 -12.81 -10.02
N ASP A 18 1.05 -13.10 -10.48
CA ASP A 18 0.09 -13.93 -9.76
C ASP A 18 -0.36 -15.07 -10.69
N PRO A 19 -0.23 -16.35 -10.28
CA PRO A 19 -0.68 -17.48 -11.09
C PRO A 19 -2.18 -17.42 -11.38
N PRO A 20 -2.68 -18.07 -12.45
CA PRO A 20 -4.10 -18.08 -12.79
C PRO A 20 -4.91 -19.01 -11.86
N LEU A 21 -5.06 -18.60 -10.60
CA LEU A 21 -5.78 -19.35 -9.57
C LEU A 21 -7.29 -19.18 -9.75
N LEU A 22 -8.02 -20.29 -9.85
CA LEU A 22 -9.49 -20.30 -9.94
C LEU A 22 -10.13 -20.16 -8.55
N ASN A 23 -11.16 -19.32 -8.45
CA ASN A 23 -12.00 -19.15 -7.28
C ASN A 23 -13.46 -18.89 -7.69
N THR A 24 -14.34 -18.58 -6.73
CA THR A 24 -15.78 -18.38 -6.97
C THR A 24 -16.12 -17.14 -7.81
N VAL A 25 -15.19 -16.20 -7.96
CA VAL A 25 -15.37 -14.97 -8.73
C VAL A 25 -14.62 -14.97 -10.07
N GLY A 26 -13.97 -16.08 -10.42
CA GLY A 26 -13.25 -16.25 -11.67
C GLY A 26 -11.82 -16.72 -11.45
N VAL A 27 -10.92 -16.34 -12.36
CA VAL A 27 -9.49 -16.66 -12.28
C VAL A 27 -8.70 -15.40 -11.98
N HIS A 28 -7.64 -15.52 -11.18
CA HIS A 28 -6.73 -14.41 -10.90
C HIS A 28 -6.19 -13.78 -12.19
N GLN A 29 -6.02 -12.45 -12.16
CA GLN A 29 -5.34 -11.72 -13.22
C GLN A 29 -3.83 -12.02 -13.19
N PRO A 30 -3.08 -11.77 -14.28
CA PRO A 30 -1.64 -12.07 -14.33
C PRO A 30 -0.78 -11.35 -13.27
N CYS A 31 -1.30 -10.29 -12.65
CA CYS A 31 -0.62 -9.58 -11.58
C CYS A 31 -1.55 -9.26 -10.42
N ALA A 32 -1.07 -9.44 -9.21
CA ALA A 32 -1.67 -8.88 -8.00
C ALA A 32 -1.14 -7.46 -7.76
N LEU A 33 -2.04 -6.57 -7.33
CA LEU A 33 -1.74 -5.15 -7.10
C LEU A 33 -1.77 -4.84 -5.60
N ARG A 34 -0.67 -4.28 -5.09
CA ARG A 34 -0.51 -3.85 -3.69
C ARG A 34 0.07 -2.45 -3.62
N ALA A 35 -0.16 -1.75 -2.53
CA ALA A 35 0.45 -0.46 -2.26
C ALA A 35 1.23 -0.53 -0.96
N ILE A 36 2.51 -0.16 -1.03
CA ILE A 36 3.33 0.04 0.16
C ILE A 36 3.13 1.48 0.63
N ILE A 37 2.79 1.62 1.91
CA ILE A 37 2.67 2.90 2.60
C ILE A 37 3.93 3.04 3.44
N GLN A 38 4.72 4.07 3.17
CA GLN A 38 5.87 4.44 3.99
C GLN A 38 5.55 5.73 4.74
N LEU A 39 5.71 5.71 6.06
CA LEU A 39 5.57 6.88 6.92
C LEU A 39 6.94 7.28 7.48
N ASP A 40 7.31 8.54 7.30
CA ASP A 40 8.49 9.13 7.92
C ASP A 40 8.07 9.80 9.24
N THR A 41 8.95 9.79 10.24
CA THR A 41 8.67 10.38 11.56
C THR A 41 9.74 11.37 12.00
N ASP A 42 9.39 12.25 12.94
CA ASP A 42 10.33 13.20 13.55
C ASP A 42 11.40 12.54 14.43
N ALA A 43 11.21 11.27 14.79
CA ALA A 43 12.18 10.47 15.52
C ALA A 43 13.19 9.73 14.63
N GLY A 44 13.14 9.95 13.30
CA GLY A 44 14.00 9.24 12.33
C GLY A 44 13.62 7.77 12.10
N LEU A 45 12.44 7.35 12.57
CA LEU A 45 11.88 6.03 12.31
C LEU A 45 11.06 6.03 11.02
N VAL A 46 11.01 4.87 10.36
CA VAL A 46 10.17 4.61 9.20
C VAL A 46 9.12 3.55 9.57
N GLY A 47 7.85 3.88 9.36
CA GLY A 47 6.73 2.94 9.45
C GLY A 47 6.38 2.39 8.07
N LEU A 48 6.07 1.09 7.99
CA LEU A 48 5.63 0.45 6.75
C LEU A 48 4.25 -0.19 6.94
N GLY A 49 3.41 -0.06 5.92
CA GLY A 49 2.14 -0.75 5.81
C GLY A 49 1.88 -1.22 4.38
N GLU A 50 0.96 -2.16 4.22
CA GLU A 50 0.60 -2.70 2.92
C GLU A 50 -0.93 -2.87 2.80
N THR A 51 -1.48 -2.52 1.64
CA THR A 51 -2.90 -2.73 1.34
C THR A 51 -3.15 -2.93 -0.16
N TYR A 52 -4.42 -3.04 -0.57
CA TYR A 52 -4.84 -3.12 -1.97
C TYR A 52 -4.47 -1.85 -2.76
N ALA A 53 -4.22 -2.02 -4.06
CA ALA A 53 -3.85 -0.93 -4.97
C ALA A 53 -4.72 -0.84 -6.22
N ASP A 54 -6.00 -1.23 -6.14
CA ASP A 54 -6.94 -0.81 -7.18
C ASP A 54 -7.10 0.73 -7.16
N THR A 55 -7.57 1.29 -8.27
CA THR A 55 -7.65 2.74 -8.46
C THR A 55 -8.41 3.45 -7.34
N ARG A 56 -9.48 2.85 -6.80
CA ARG A 56 -10.26 3.46 -5.72
C ARG A 56 -9.46 3.51 -4.42
N HIS A 57 -8.69 2.47 -4.12
CA HIS A 57 -7.79 2.48 -2.97
C HIS A 57 -6.65 3.48 -3.15
N LEU A 58 -6.00 3.53 -4.32
CA LEU A 58 -4.90 4.46 -4.56
C LEU A 58 -5.31 5.92 -4.43
N VAL A 59 -6.48 6.31 -4.97
CA VAL A 59 -6.99 7.68 -4.81
C VAL A 59 -7.21 8.04 -3.34
N ARG A 60 -7.74 7.10 -2.54
CA ARG A 60 -7.95 7.32 -1.10
C ARG A 60 -6.64 7.44 -0.34
N LEU A 61 -5.66 6.60 -0.66
CA LEU A 61 -4.34 6.63 -0.05
C LEU A 61 -3.62 7.95 -0.37
N GLN A 62 -3.68 8.39 -1.62
CA GLN A 62 -3.09 9.66 -2.05
C GLN A 62 -3.76 10.87 -1.39
N ALA A 63 -5.07 10.83 -1.16
CA ALA A 63 -5.78 11.91 -0.47
C ALA A 63 -5.47 11.96 1.05
N ALA A 64 -5.04 10.85 1.63
CA ALA A 64 -4.70 10.76 3.06
C ALA A 64 -3.21 11.00 3.36
N ALA A 65 -2.35 10.87 2.35
CA ALA A 65 -0.91 11.08 2.42
C ALA A 65 -0.55 12.58 2.36
#